data_AF-A0A7W1B4L3-F1
#
_entry.id   AF-A0A7W1B4L3-F1
#
_cell.length_a   1.000
_cell.length_b   1.000
_cell.length_c   1.000
_cell.angle_alpha   90.00
_cell.angle_beta   90.00
_cell.angle_gamma   90.00
#
_symmetry.space_group_name_H-M   'P 1'
#
loop_
_entity.id
_entity.type
_entity.pdbx_description
1 polymer ?
#
loop_
_entity_poly.entity_id
_entity_poly.type
_entity_poly.pdbx_seq_one_letter_code
_entity_poly.pdbx_strand_id
1 'polypeptide(L)' 'MDPRLARARAEARSQPIGAESHFRTDLERIRFAPSFSRLAEVTQVVTAGATTGVVHNRLTHTLKVTAVARAVAVR' A
#
# COMPACT_ATOMS: atom_id res chain seq x y z
N MET A 1 13.04 -13.05 20.27
CA MET A 1 11.79 -12.32 19.92
C MET A 1 11.93 -11.76 18.52
N ASP A 2 11.06 -12.11 17.58
CA ASP A 2 11.08 -11.50 16.23
C ASP A 2 10.57 -10.05 16.36
N PRO A 3 11.38 -9.02 16.01
CA PRO A 3 10.98 -7.62 16.11
C PRO A 3 9.75 -7.27 15.27
N ARG A 4 9.39 -8.07 14.26
CA ARG A 4 8.15 -7.91 13.49
C ARG A 4 6.92 -8.19 14.33
N LEU A 5 6.99 -9.20 15.21
CA LEU A 5 5.89 -9.57 16.10
C LEU A 5 5.64 -8.52 17.18
N ALA A 6 6.69 -7.80 17.60
CA ALA A 6 6.57 -6.71 18.57
C ALA A 6 5.87 -5.46 18.03
N ARG A 7 5.73 -5.31 16.70
CA ARG A 7 5.04 -4.17 16.06
C ARG A 7 3.56 -4.42 15.76
N ALA A 8 3.08 -5.65 15.87
CA ALA A 8 1.68 -5.96 15.60
C ALA A 8 0.79 -5.24 16.64
N ARG A 9 -0.20 -4.48 16.17
CA ARG A 9 -1.23 -3.86 17.02
C ARG A 9 -2.55 -4.52 16.70
N ALA A 10 -3.24 -5.00 17.73
CA ALA A 10 -4.59 -5.52 17.58
C ALA A 10 -5.48 -4.45 16.94
N GLU A 11 -6.19 -4.80 15.87
CA GLU A 11 -7.19 -3.90 15.28
C GLU A 11 -8.32 -3.74 16.31
N ALA A 12 -8.40 -2.57 16.94
CA ALA A 12 -9.49 -2.26 17.85
C ALA A 12 -10.79 -2.42 17.07
N ARG A 13 -11.72 -3.27 17.56
CA ARG A 13 -13.07 -3.44 17.00
C ARG A 13 -13.60 -2.06 16.61
N SER A 14 -13.74 -1.82 15.30
CA SER A 14 -14.13 -0.52 14.79
C SER A 14 -15.45 -0.12 15.47
N GLN A 15 -15.44 1.02 16.15
CA GLN A 15 -16.69 1.73 16.44
C GLN A 15 -17.43 1.91 15.10
N PRO A 16 -18.76 1.77 15.06
CA PRO A 16 -19.51 1.88 13.81
C PRO A 16 -19.16 3.23 13.20
N ILE A 17 -18.53 3.15 12.03
CA ILE A 17 -17.90 4.27 11.35
C ILE A 17 -19.04 5.15 10.82
N GLY A 18 -19.46 6.13 11.60
CA GLY A 18 -20.09 7.32 11.04
C GLY A 18 -19.13 7.95 10.03
N ALA A 19 -19.68 8.51 8.96
CA ALA A 19 -18.99 9.07 7.80
C ALA A 19 -17.53 9.52 8.05
N GLU A 20 -16.59 8.94 7.30
CA GLU A 20 -15.20 9.37 7.17
C GLU A 20 -14.33 9.34 8.45
N SER A 21 -13.81 8.15 8.78
CA SER A 21 -12.59 8.08 9.60
C SER A 21 -11.49 8.93 8.98
N HIS A 22 -10.86 9.84 9.74
CA HIS A 22 -9.75 10.69 9.28
C HIS A 22 -8.63 9.88 8.58
N PHE A 23 -8.36 8.65 9.04
CA PHE A 23 -7.39 7.75 8.40
C PHE A 23 -7.82 7.33 6.98
N ARG A 24 -9.12 7.18 6.73
CA ARG A 24 -9.66 6.91 5.40
C ARG A 24 -9.49 8.12 4.49
N THR A 25 -9.74 9.33 5.00
CA THR A 25 -9.50 10.58 4.25
C THR A 25 -8.03 10.72 3.85
N ASP A 26 -7.10 10.43 4.74
CA ASP A 26 -5.66 10.46 4.43
C ASP A 26 -5.27 9.41 3.37
N LEU A 27 -5.84 8.20 3.44
CA LEU A 27 -5.63 7.18 2.42
C LEU A 27 -6.12 7.63 1.04
N GLU A 28 -7.30 8.26 0.95
CA GLU A 28 -7.80 8.78 -0.31
C GLU A 28 -6.92 9.94 -0.82
N ARG A 29 -6.46 10.84 0.05
CA ARG A 29 -5.51 11.91 -0.32
C ARG A 29 -4.23 11.34 -0.95
N ILE A 30 -3.68 10.26 -0.38
CA ILE A 30 -2.48 9.60 -0.93
C ILE A 30 -2.79 8.93 -2.27
N ARG A 31 -3.89 8.18 -2.37
CA ARG A 31 -4.27 7.42 -3.58
C ARG A 31 -4.49 8.33 -4.78
N PHE A 32 -5.08 9.50 -4.56
CA PHE A 32 -5.37 10.47 -5.62
C PHE A 32 -4.30 11.56 -5.79
N ALA A 33 -3.21 11.53 -5.01
CA ALA A 33 -2.12 12.48 -5.17
C ALA A 33 -1.42 12.28 -6.53
N PRO A 34 -1.15 13.36 -7.31
CA PRO A 34 -0.40 13.25 -8.56
C PRO A 34 0.98 12.61 -8.38
N SER A 35 1.62 12.85 -7.23
CA SER A 35 2.89 12.22 -6.87
C SER A 35 2.81 10.70 -6.76
N PHE A 36 1.68 10.14 -6.34
CA PHE A 36 1.45 8.70 -6.25
C PHE A 36 1.19 8.11 -7.63
N SER A 37 0.39 8.78 -8.46
CA SER A 37 0.12 8.35 -9.85
C SER A 37 1.39 8.29 -10.71
N ARG A 38 2.36 9.19 -10.51
CA ARG A 38 3.66 9.17 -11.20
C ARG A 38 4.47 7.89 -10.96
N LEU A 39 4.18 7.12 -9.90
CA LEU A 39 4.82 5.81 -9.69
C LEU A 39 4.47 4.80 -10.79
N ALA A 40 3.43 5.04 -11.58
CA ALA A 40 3.09 4.21 -12.74
C ALA A 40 4.13 4.29 -13.86
N GLU A 41 4.79 5.44 -13.99
CA GLU A 41 5.79 5.73 -15.04
C GLU A 41 7.20 5.25 -14.66
N VAL A 42 7.44 4.99 -13.37
CA VAL A 42 8.75 4.57 -12.87
C VAL A 42 8.83 3.04 -12.82
N THR A 43 9.70 2.45 -13.63
CA THR A 43 9.98 1.01 -13.55
C THR A 43 10.97 0.69 -12.41
N GLN A 44 10.84 -0.50 -11.83
CA GLN A 44 11.62 -0.86 -10.63
C GLN A 44 12.92 -1.61 -10.94
N VAL A 45 12.96 -2.42 -12.00
CA VAL A 45 14.10 -3.34 -12.29
C VAL A 45 14.34 -3.55 -13.80
N VAL A 46 13.48 -3.07 -14.69
CA VAL A 46 13.56 -3.34 -16.14
C VAL A 46 13.10 -2.12 -16.93
N THR A 47 13.67 -1.83 -18.09
CA THR A 47 13.12 -0.85 -19.02
C THR A 47 11.76 -1.32 -19.56
N ALA A 48 10.80 -0.40 -19.72
CA ALA A 48 9.50 -0.74 -20.27
C ALA A 48 9.66 -1.35 -21.67
N GLY A 49 9.10 -2.55 -21.89
CA GLY A 49 9.21 -3.28 -23.16
C GLY A 49 10.41 -4.24 -23.28
N ALA A 50 11.33 -4.30 -22.31
CA ALA A 50 12.50 -5.18 -22.37
C ALA A 50 12.24 -6.63 -21.91
N THR A 51 11.01 -6.98 -21.53
CA THR A 51 10.64 -8.35 -21.12
C THR A 51 9.25 -8.67 -21.62
N THR A 52 9.04 -9.92 -22.06
CA THR A 52 7.78 -10.44 -22.61
C THR A 52 6.70 -10.73 -21.56
N GLY A 53 6.92 -10.35 -20.29
CA GLY A 53 6.03 -10.62 -19.16
C GLY A 53 5.53 -9.35 -18.46
N VAL A 54 4.60 -9.51 -17.50
CA VAL A 54 4.06 -8.40 -16.71
C VAL A 54 5.18 -7.76 -15.87
N VAL A 55 5.58 -6.54 -16.25
CA VAL A 55 6.58 -5.76 -15.52
C VAL A 55 5.88 -4.93 -14.44
N HIS A 56 6.40 -5.02 -13.22
CA HIS A 56 5.92 -4.20 -12.10
C HIS A 56 6.60 -2.82 -12.14
N ASN A 57 5.81 -1.77 -12.35
CA ASN A 57 6.23 -0.41 -12.04
C ASN A 57 6.15 -0.16 -10.52
N ARG A 58 6.71 0.96 -10.05
CA ARG A 58 6.74 1.29 -8.62
C ARG A 58 5.34 1.40 -8.03
N LEU A 59 4.32 1.77 -8.82
CA LEU A 59 2.92 1.81 -8.38
C LEU A 59 2.42 0.40 -8.01
N THR A 60 2.49 -0.54 -8.96
CA THR A 60 2.01 -1.91 -8.75
C THR A 60 2.78 -2.63 -7.64
N HIS A 61 4.08 -2.37 -7.49
CA HIS A 61 4.86 -2.86 -6.36
C HIS A 61 4.36 -2.29 -5.02
N THR A 62 4.16 -0.97 -4.94
CA THR A 62 3.65 -0.29 -3.74
C THR A 62 2.28 -0.80 -3.31
N LEU A 63 1.40 -1.09 -4.28
CA LEU A 63 0.08 -1.70 -4.00
C LEU A 63 0.23 -3.09 -3.37
N LYS A 64 1.14 -3.93 -3.89
CA LYS A 64 1.42 -5.26 -3.31
C LYS A 64 1.97 -5.14 -1.88
N VAL A 65 2.91 -4.23 -1.65
CA VAL A 65 3.48 -4.00 -0.30
C VAL A 65 2.39 -3.56 0.68
N THR A 66 1.47 -2.68 0.27
CA THR A 66 0.33 -2.27 1.11
C THR A 66 -0.56 -3.45 1.52
N ALA A 67 -0.85 -4.37 0.59
CA ALA A 67 -1.64 -5.56 0.88
C ALA A 67 -0.95 -6.48 1.91
N VAL A 68 0.36 -6.71 1.75
CA VAL A 68 1.17 -7.50 2.70
C VAL A 68 1.21 -6.80 4.06
N ALA A 69 1.43 -5.49 4.11
CA ALA A 69 1.46 -4.72 5.35
C ALA A 69 0.14 -4.81 6.12
N ARG A 70 -1.00 -4.74 5.43
CA ARG A 70 -2.32 -4.94 6.05
C ARG A 70 -2.45 -6.33 6.67
N ALA A 71 -2.04 -7.38 5.95
CA ALA A 71 -2.08 -8.75 6.47
C ALA A 71 -1.19 -8.94 7.72
N VAL A 72 -0.05 -8.24 7.79
CA VAL A 72 0.82 -8.22 8.98
C VAL A 72 0.18 -7.46 10.14
N ALA A 73 -0.53 -6.36 9.85
CA ALA A 73 -1.10 -5.48 10.87
C ALA A 73 -2.39 -6.01 11.51
N VAL A 74 -3.25 -6.69 10.73
CA VAL A 74 -4.63 -7.09 11.13
C VAL A 74 -4.70 -8.53 11.67
N ARG A 75 -3.58 -9.08 12.15
CA ARG A 75 -3.56 -10.48 12.60
C ARG A 75 -4.41 -10.74 13.85
#